data_AF-A0A7S1C1P6-F1
#
_entry.id   AF-A0A7S1C1P6-F1
#
_cell.length_a   1.000
_cell.length_b   1.000
_cell.length_c   1.000
_cell.angle_alpha   90.00
_cell.angle_beta   90.00
_cell.angle_gamma   90.00
#
_symmetry.space_group_name_H-M   'P 1'
#
loop_
_entity.id
_entity.type
_entity.pdbx_description
1 polymer ?
#
loop_
_entity_poly.entity_id
_entity_poly.type
_entity_poly.pdbx_seq_one_letter_code
_entity_poly.pdbx_strand_id
1 'polypeptide(L)'
;EESSRIVARVVAARRQGDHVAYVVECTAGGITWRVLRRFSQFDKLHNALLQEYAKERLPPLPPKSTPLLQSKFDKDFLEERQRALDVYLGRVTGVVRIQLSDTLDDFLEFSEHYIAGTMASLRGISELADAVNALQMQLSGRGARAKVASGGAGGDG
;
A
#
# COMPACT_ATOMS: atom_id res chain seq x y z
N GLU A 1 -4.68 16.68 -4.83
CA GLU A 1 -5.35 15.94 -3.74
C GLU A 1 -5.52 14.43 -4.03
N GLU A 2 -5.36 13.96 -5.27
CA GLU A 2 -5.38 12.53 -5.66
C GLU A 2 -4.37 11.62 -4.92
N SER A 3 -3.30 12.20 -4.36
CA SER A 3 -2.13 11.43 -3.88
C SER A 3 -2.38 10.55 -2.65
N SER A 4 -3.51 10.73 -1.96
CA SER A 4 -3.84 10.01 -0.71
C SER A 4 -5.02 9.04 -0.85
N ARG A 5 -5.49 8.79 -2.08
CA ARG A 5 -6.55 7.81 -2.34
C ARG A 5 -6.00 6.40 -2.15
N ILE A 6 -6.60 5.65 -1.24
CA ILE A 6 -6.29 4.23 -1.04
C ILE A 6 -7.07 3.36 -2.02
N VAL A 7 -6.40 2.34 -2.55
CA VAL A 7 -7.01 1.23 -3.27
C VAL A 7 -6.80 -0.02 -2.43
N ALA A 8 -7.88 -0.67 -2.01
CA ALA A 8 -7.82 -1.92 -1.25
C ALA A 8 -8.45 -3.06 -2.05
N ARG A 9 -7.75 -4.19 -2.17
CA ARG A 9 -8.17 -5.37 -2.94
C ARG A 9 -8.05 -6.64 -2.14
N VAL A 10 -9.03 -7.53 -2.25
CA VAL A 10 -8.97 -8.84 -1.58
C VAL A 10 -8.39 -9.88 -2.54
N VAL A 11 -7.10 -10.16 -2.37
CA VAL A 11 -6.30 -10.90 -3.36
C VAL A 11 -6.19 -12.39 -3.08
N ALA A 12 -6.44 -12.84 -1.84
CA ALA A 12 -6.44 -14.26 -1.49
C ALA A 12 -7.25 -14.56 -0.23
N ALA A 13 -7.59 -15.84 -0.04
CA ALA A 13 -8.06 -16.41 1.23
C ALA A 13 -7.00 -17.38 1.79
N ARG A 14 -6.74 -17.32 3.09
CA ARG A 14 -5.77 -18.16 3.80
C ARG A 14 -6.43 -18.81 5.02
N ARG A 15 -6.20 -20.11 5.19
CA ARG A 15 -6.57 -20.80 6.43
C ARG A 15 -5.59 -20.39 7.53
N GLN A 16 -6.12 -19.92 8.65
CA GLN A 16 -5.36 -19.57 9.86
C GLN A 16 -5.96 -20.34 11.03
N GLY A 17 -5.40 -21.53 11.30
CA GLY A 17 -5.93 -22.45 12.31
C GLY A 17 -7.37 -22.88 12.03
N ASP A 18 -8.29 -22.36 12.83
CA ASP A 18 -9.71 -22.68 12.83
C ASP A 18 -10.57 -21.73 11.98
N HIS A 19 -9.99 -20.65 11.46
CA HIS A 19 -10.71 -19.65 10.67
C HIS A 19 -10.01 -19.36 9.34
N VAL A 20 -10.68 -18.56 8.53
CA VAL A 20 -10.17 -18.08 7.26
C VAL A 20 -9.92 -16.58 7.37
N ALA A 21 -8.70 -16.18 7.04
CA ALA A 21 -8.29 -14.79 6.90
C ALA A 21 -8.16 -14.45 5.42
N TYR A 22 -8.63 -13.28 5.05
CA TYR A 22 -8.49 -12.73 3.71
C TYR A 22 -7.28 -11.82 3.66
N VAL A 23 -6.47 -11.97 2.62
CA VAL A 23 -5.34 -11.09 2.32
C VAL A 23 -5.89 -9.87 1.61
N VAL A 24 -5.84 -8.73 2.29
CA VAL A 24 -6.20 -7.44 1.72
C VAL A 24 -4.91 -6.74 1.33
N GLU A 25 -4.74 -6.46 0.04
CA GLU A 25 -3.65 -5.66 -0.49
C GLU A 25 -4.11 -4.22 -0.62
N CYS A 26 -3.37 -3.33 0.02
CA CYS A 26 -3.64 -1.90 0.06
C CYS A 26 -2.54 -1.16 -0.69
N THR A 27 -2.92 -0.19 -1.52
CA THR A 27 -1.99 0.68 -2.24
C THR A 27 -2.42 2.13 -2.09
N ALA A 28 -1.51 3.00 -1.67
CA ALA A 28 -1.71 4.44 -1.59
C ALA A 28 -0.38 5.17 -1.75
N GLY A 29 -0.34 6.26 -2.53
CA GLY A 29 0.89 7.07 -2.68
C GLY A 29 2.12 6.31 -3.16
N GLY A 30 1.94 5.23 -3.94
CA GLY A 30 3.04 4.36 -4.39
C GLY A 30 3.54 3.34 -3.36
N ILE A 31 2.95 3.31 -2.16
CA ILE A 31 3.25 2.35 -1.11
C ILE A 31 2.21 1.23 -1.18
N THR A 32 2.67 -0.01 -1.10
CA THR A 32 1.81 -1.20 -1.08
C THR A 32 2.11 -2.05 0.15
N TRP A 33 1.07 -2.45 0.87
CA TRP A 33 1.15 -3.35 2.02
C TRP A 33 0.00 -4.35 2.02
N ARG A 34 0.07 -5.33 2.92
CA ARG A 34 -0.96 -6.37 3.04
C ARG A 34 -1.35 -6.56 4.49
N VAL A 35 -2.65 -6.64 4.73
CA VAL A 35 -3.22 -6.99 6.03
C VAL A 35 -4.03 -8.29 5.93
N LEU A 36 -4.10 -9.02 7.04
CA LEU A 36 -4.93 -10.21 7.17
C LEU A 36 -6.18 -9.88 7.96
N ARG A 37 -7.36 -10.15 7.38
CA ARG A 37 -8.65 -9.89 8.03
C ARG A 37 -9.59 -11.07 7.86
N ARG A 38 -10.11 -11.63 8.95
CA ARG A 38 -11.16 -12.65 8.89
C ARG A 38 -12.53 -12.02 8.67
N PHE A 39 -13.49 -12.80 8.17
CA PHE A 39 -14.84 -12.29 7.85
C PHE A 39 -15.50 -11.54 9.02
N SER A 40 -15.36 -12.02 10.27
CA SER A 40 -15.96 -11.32 11.42
C SER A 40 -15.36 -9.94 11.69
N GLN A 41 -14.15 -9.64 11.21
CA GLN A 41 -13.58 -8.30 11.29
C GLN A 41 -14.22 -7.38 10.24
N PHE A 42 -14.52 -7.88 9.04
CA PHE A 42 -15.31 -7.12 8.04
C PHE A 42 -16.72 -6.82 8.56
N ASP A 43 -17.34 -7.76 9.26
CA ASP A 43 -18.64 -7.53 9.89
C ASP A 43 -18.60 -6.43 10.96
N LYS A 44 -17.59 -6.44 11.83
CA LYS A 44 -17.38 -5.37 12.81
C LYS A 44 -17.15 -4.01 12.13
N LEU A 45 -16.29 -3.97 11.11
CA LEU A 45 -16.06 -2.78 10.29
C LEU A 45 -17.38 -2.25 9.72
N HIS A 46 -18.17 -3.10 9.07
CA HIS A 46 -19.42 -2.68 8.44
C HIS A 46 -20.40 -2.06 9.44
N ASN A 47 -20.57 -2.71 10.59
CA ASN A 47 -21.47 -2.22 11.63
C ASN A 47 -21.01 -0.87 12.21
N ALA A 48 -19.70 -0.70 12.42
CA ALA A 48 -19.13 0.57 12.88
C ALA A 48 -19.30 1.69 11.83
N LEU A 49 -18.99 1.41 10.57
CA LEU A 49 -19.19 2.37 9.47
C LEU A 49 -20.67 2.76 9.29
N LEU A 50 -21.62 1.85 9.50
CA LEU A 50 -23.04 2.18 9.47
C LEU A 50 -23.44 3.20 10.55
N GLN A 51 -22.75 3.21 11.70
CA GLN A 51 -22.98 4.22 12.75
C GLN A 51 -22.31 5.55 12.39
N GLU A 52 -21.07 5.53 11.91
CA GLU A 52 -20.29 6.71 11.54
C GLU A 52 -20.86 7.45 10.32
N TYR A 53 -21.35 6.69 9.34
CA TYR A 53 -21.76 7.19 8.02
C TYR A 53 -23.24 6.89 7.73
N ALA A 54 -24.10 6.93 8.74
CA ALA A 54 -25.53 6.56 8.64
C ALA A 54 -26.32 7.28 7.52
N LYS A 55 -25.86 8.46 7.07
CA LYS A 55 -26.48 9.22 5.97
C LYS A 55 -25.98 8.80 4.58
N GLU A 56 -24.88 8.07 4.51
CA GLU A 56 -24.26 7.62 3.26
C GLU A 56 -24.75 6.21 2.91
N ARG A 57 -24.91 5.95 1.60
CA ARG A 57 -25.30 4.63 1.11
C ARG A 57 -24.09 3.70 1.08
N LEU A 58 -23.77 3.12 2.23
CA LEU A 58 -22.73 2.10 2.31
C LEU A 58 -23.12 0.85 1.50
N PRO A 59 -22.15 0.19 0.83
CA PRO A 59 -22.41 -1.07 0.15
C PRO A 59 -22.81 -2.16 1.16
N PRO A 60 -23.70 -3.10 0.78
CA PRO A 60 -24.08 -4.20 1.65
C PRO A 60 -22.88 -5.15 1.87
N LEU A 61 -22.71 -5.62 3.10
CA LEU A 61 -21.73 -6.66 3.41
C LEU A 61 -22.18 -8.01 2.82
N PRO A 62 -21.26 -8.84 2.29
CA PRO A 62 -21.60 -10.18 1.84
C PRO A 62 -22.19 -11.03 2.98
N PRO A 63 -23.11 -11.97 2.69
CA PRO A 63 -23.78 -12.76 3.72
C PRO A 63 -22.82 -13.59 4.59
N LYS A 64 -23.12 -13.67 5.90
CA LYS A 64 -22.36 -14.48 6.87
C LYS A 64 -22.47 -15.97 6.62
N SER A 65 -23.63 -16.43 6.13
CA SER A 65 -23.96 -17.86 6.06
C SER A 65 -23.14 -18.57 4.99
N THR A 66 -22.38 -19.56 5.42
CA THR A 66 -22.07 -20.73 4.58
C THR A 66 -23.40 -21.39 4.23
N PRO A 67 -23.68 -21.71 2.96
CA PRO A 67 -24.81 -22.57 2.62
C PRO A 67 -24.81 -23.81 3.52
N LEU A 68 -25.99 -24.30 3.91
CA LEU A 68 -26.15 -25.38 4.90
C LEU A 68 -25.32 -26.66 4.58
N LEU A 69 -24.87 -26.81 3.33
CA LEU A 69 -24.10 -27.94 2.82
C LEU A 69 -22.63 -27.61 2.52
N GLN A 70 -22.18 -26.35 2.62
CA GLN A 70 -20.81 -25.94 2.28
C GLN A 70 -19.98 -25.65 3.53
N SER A 71 -18.81 -26.30 3.60
CA SER A 71 -17.81 -26.01 4.63
C SER A 71 -17.28 -24.58 4.49
N LYS A 72 -16.91 -23.92 5.59
CA LYS A 72 -16.19 -22.63 5.54
C LYS A 72 -14.80 -22.71 4.86
N PHE A 73 -14.31 -23.92 4.64
CA PHE A 73 -13.07 -24.20 3.91
C PHE A 73 -13.33 -24.69 2.49
N ASP A 74 -14.60 -24.74 2.06
CA ASP A 74 -14.97 -25.05 0.69
C ASP A 74 -14.38 -23.99 -0.26
N LYS A 75 -13.73 -24.46 -1.32
CA LYS A 75 -12.97 -23.59 -2.21
C LYS A 75 -13.89 -22.62 -2.97
N ASP A 76 -15.00 -23.11 -3.49
CA ASP A 76 -15.94 -22.30 -4.28
C ASP A 76 -16.58 -21.22 -3.40
N PHE A 77 -16.96 -21.60 -2.17
CA PHE A 77 -17.44 -20.66 -1.17
C PHE A 77 -16.41 -19.57 -0.84
N LEU A 78 -15.14 -19.95 -0.68
CA LEU A 78 -14.07 -19.02 -0.36
C LEU A 78 -13.78 -18.05 -1.50
N GLU A 79 -13.74 -18.54 -2.74
CA GLU A 79 -13.54 -17.71 -3.93
C GLU A 79 -14.70 -16.73 -4.12
N GLU A 80 -15.94 -17.18 -3.97
CA GLU A 80 -17.11 -16.32 -4.11
C GLU A 80 -17.15 -15.24 -3.04
N ARG A 81 -16.92 -15.63 -1.78
CA ARG A 81 -16.82 -14.67 -0.68
C ARG A 81 -15.65 -13.71 -0.86
N GLN A 82 -14.50 -14.18 -1.34
CA GLN A 82 -13.35 -13.32 -1.63
C GLN A 82 -13.71 -12.25 -2.65
N ARG A 83 -14.35 -12.63 -3.77
CA ARG A 83 -14.82 -11.69 -4.81
C ARG A 83 -15.81 -10.68 -4.23
N ALA A 84 -16.78 -11.14 -3.45
CA ALA A 84 -17.77 -10.26 -2.85
C ALA A 84 -17.14 -9.27 -1.85
N LEU A 85 -16.15 -9.71 -1.07
CA LEU A 85 -15.39 -8.83 -0.17
C LEU A 85 -14.50 -7.83 -0.93
N ASP A 86 -13.89 -8.21 -2.07
CA ASP A 86 -13.15 -7.30 -2.96
C ASP A 86 -14.04 -6.15 -3.44
N VAL A 87 -15.23 -6.49 -3.96
CA VAL A 87 -16.21 -5.51 -4.42
C VAL A 87 -16.72 -4.62 -3.28
N TYR A 88 -17.04 -5.21 -2.13
CA TYR A 88 -17.47 -4.48 -0.93
C TYR A 88 -16.41 -3.47 -0.50
N LEU A 89 -15.16 -3.91 -0.34
CA LEU A 89 -14.10 -3.07 0.18
C LEU A 89 -13.74 -1.94 -0.79
N GLY A 90 -13.66 -2.24 -2.10
CA GLY A 90 -13.43 -1.21 -3.11
C GLY A 90 -14.51 -0.14 -3.15
N ARG A 91 -15.77 -0.50 -2.87
CA ARG A 91 -16.87 0.47 -2.73
C ARG A 91 -16.76 1.28 -1.45
N VAL A 92 -16.44 0.64 -0.32
CA VAL A 92 -16.23 1.33 0.97
C VAL A 92 -15.13 2.38 0.84
N THR A 93 -13.96 2.02 0.32
CA THR A 93 -12.84 2.97 0.12
C THR A 93 -13.11 4.03 -0.93
N GLY A 94 -14.14 3.84 -1.77
CA GLY A 94 -14.60 4.83 -2.73
C GLY A 94 -15.53 5.89 -2.15
N VAL A 95 -16.17 5.59 -1.02
CA VAL A 95 -17.18 6.45 -0.36
C VAL A 95 -16.61 7.05 0.93
N VAL A 96 -16.05 6.20 1.78
CA VAL A 96 -15.46 6.58 3.07
C VAL A 96 -14.06 7.13 2.85
N ARG A 97 -13.83 8.37 3.30
CA ARG A 97 -12.48 8.95 3.33
C ARG A 97 -11.70 8.35 4.47
N ILE A 98 -10.64 7.60 4.15
CA ILE A 98 -9.83 6.90 5.16
C ILE A 98 -9.21 7.84 6.20
N GLN A 99 -8.89 9.08 5.83
CA GLN A 99 -8.36 10.09 6.76
C GLN A 99 -9.39 10.60 7.79
N LEU A 100 -10.67 10.26 7.63
CA LEU A 100 -11.77 10.70 8.49
C LEU A 100 -12.47 9.55 9.22
N SER A 101 -12.00 8.30 9.07
CA SER A 101 -12.57 7.13 9.73
C SER A 101 -11.46 6.32 10.38
N ASP A 102 -11.31 6.47 11.69
CA ASP A 102 -10.39 5.69 12.51
C ASP A 102 -10.68 4.18 12.36
N THR A 103 -11.96 3.81 12.28
CA THR A 103 -12.39 2.42 12.06
C THR A 103 -11.85 1.84 10.74
N LEU A 104 -11.89 2.61 9.65
CA LEU A 104 -11.35 2.15 8.36
C LEU A 104 -9.81 2.17 8.36
N ASP A 105 -9.20 3.16 8.99
CA ASP A 105 -7.74 3.23 9.17
C ASP A 105 -7.23 2.00 9.92
N ASP A 106 -7.76 1.70 11.11
CA ASP A 106 -7.41 0.54 11.92
C ASP A 106 -7.63 -0.79 11.17
N PHE A 107 -8.76 -0.88 10.44
CA PHE A 107 -9.05 -2.08 9.67
C PHE A 107 -8.03 -2.32 8.54
N LEU A 108 -7.49 -1.26 7.93
CA LEU A 108 -6.51 -1.36 6.84
C LEU A 108 -5.06 -1.14 7.29
N GLU A 109 -4.84 -0.83 8.57
CA GLU A 109 -3.55 -0.40 9.15
C GLU A 109 -2.93 0.75 8.33
N PHE A 110 -3.75 1.69 7.85
CA PHE A 110 -3.32 2.65 6.84
C PHE A 110 -2.25 3.59 7.35
N SER A 111 -2.47 4.27 8.47
CA SER A 111 -1.55 5.25 9.02
C SER A 111 -0.18 4.64 9.32
N GLU A 112 -0.15 3.44 9.91
CA GLU A 112 1.09 2.73 10.24
C GLU A 112 1.92 2.43 8.97
N HIS A 113 1.32 1.77 7.98
CA HIS A 113 2.05 1.37 6.76
C HIS A 113 2.34 2.54 5.84
N TYR A 114 1.46 3.54 5.76
CA TYR A 114 1.67 4.72 4.92
C TYR A 114 2.81 5.58 5.47
N ILE A 115 2.89 5.79 6.78
CA ILE A 115 4.01 6.50 7.40
C ILE A 115 5.30 5.70 7.22
N ALA A 116 5.30 4.40 7.54
CA ALA A 116 6.48 3.55 7.40
C ALA A 116 7.00 3.52 5.95
N GLY A 117 6.11 3.35 4.98
CA GLY A 117 6.46 3.35 3.56
C GLY A 117 6.95 4.72 3.07
N THR A 118 6.33 5.81 3.51
CA THR A 118 6.79 7.16 3.18
C THR A 118 8.19 7.40 3.73
N MET A 119 8.43 7.00 4.98
CA MET A 119 9.74 7.11 5.61
C MET A 119 10.81 6.28 4.89
N ALA A 120 10.47 5.08 4.42
CA ALA A 120 11.37 4.27 3.60
C ALA A 120 11.70 4.96 2.27
N SER A 121 10.70 5.48 1.57
CA SER A 121 10.88 6.21 0.30
C SER A 121 11.74 7.47 0.47
N LEU A 122 11.53 8.23 1.54
CA LEU A 122 12.33 9.43 1.83
C LEU A 122 13.80 9.11 2.09
N ARG A 123 14.12 7.97 2.72
CA ARG A 123 15.52 7.54 2.90
C ARG A 123 16.20 7.26 1.56
N GLY A 124 15.47 6.70 0.60
CA GLY A 124 15.98 6.51 -0.77
C GLY A 124 16.33 7.82 -1.49
N ILE A 125 15.74 8.96 -1.09
CA ILE A 125 16.14 10.28 -1.63
C ILE A 125 17.55 10.68 -1.13
N SER A 126 18.03 10.16 0.00
CA SER A 126 19.44 10.37 0.40
C SER A 126 20.40 9.74 -0.59
N GLU A 127 20.03 8.61 -1.21
CA GLU A 127 20.83 7.96 -2.25
C GLU A 127 20.89 8.83 -3.51
N LEU A 128 19.87 9.67 -3.75
CA LEU A 128 19.92 10.71 -4.79
C LEU A 128 20.92 11.81 -4.42
N ALA A 129 20.95 12.24 -3.15
CA ALA A 129 21.96 13.20 -2.70
C ALA A 129 23.39 12.61 -2.83
N ASP A 130 23.57 11.34 -2.48
CA ASP A 130 24.83 10.61 -2.64
C ASP A 130 25.21 10.45 -4.12
N ALA A 131 24.25 10.15 -5.00
CA ALA A 131 24.46 10.07 -6.44
C ALA A 131 24.82 11.43 -7.06
N VAL A 132 24.17 12.52 -6.64
CA VAL A 132 24.50 13.88 -7.07
C VAL A 132 25.91 14.26 -6.61
N ASN A 133 26.28 13.96 -5.36
CA ASN A 133 27.62 14.18 -4.84
C ASN A 133 28.69 13.37 -5.61
N ALA A 134 28.40 12.10 -5.93
CA ALA A 134 29.29 11.26 -6.72
C ALA A 134 29.49 11.80 -8.15
N LEU A 135 28.42 12.27 -8.81
CA LEU A 135 28.50 12.90 -10.12
C LEU A 135 29.30 14.21 -10.08
N GLN A 136 29.12 15.03 -9.04
CA GLN A 136 29.90 16.24 -8.83
C GLN A 136 31.39 15.92 -8.65
N MET A 137 31.76 14.90 -7.87
CA MET A 137 33.15 14.45 -7.75
C MET A 137 33.75 13.99 -9.08
N GLN A 138 32.99 13.26 -9.91
CA GLN A 138 33.46 12.84 -11.24
C GLN A 138 33.67 14.02 -12.20
N LEU A 139 32.82 15.04 -12.14
CA LEU A 139 32.97 16.27 -12.91
C LEU A 139 34.20 17.08 -12.44
N SER A 140 34.40 17.20 -11.13
CA SER A 140 35.58 17.86 -10.55
C SER A 140 36.89 17.12 -10.86
N GLY A 141 36.87 15.78 -10.91
CA GLY A 141 38.04 14.96 -11.25
C GLY A 141 38.48 15.03 -12.72
N ARG A 142 37.56 15.31 -13.66
CA ARG A 142 37.91 15.51 -15.09
C ARG A 142 38.63 16.83 -15.37
N GLY A 143 38.43 17.87 -14.54
CA GLY A 143 39.12 19.15 -14.67
C GLY A 143 40.62 19.11 -14.33
N ALA A 144 41.04 18.17 -13.47
CA ALA A 144 42.44 18.06 -13.03
C ALA A 144 43.37 17.43 -14.09
N ARG A 145 42.84 16.63 -15.02
CA ARG A 145 43.66 15.96 -16.07
C ARG A 145 44.02 16.87 -17.25
N ALA A 146 43.32 18.00 -17.43
CA ALA A 146 43.55 18.93 -18.53
C ALA A 146 44.69 19.94 -18.30
N LYS A 147 45.25 20.03 -17.08
CA LYS A 147 46.27 21.05 -16.74
C LYS A 147 47.72 20.57 -16.80
N VAL A 148 47.98 19.34 -17.25
CA VAL A 148 49.34 18.73 -17.28
C VAL A 148 49.96 18.72 -18.70
N ALA A 149 49.27 19.21 -19.73
CA ALA A 149 49.73 19.11 -21.12
C ALA A 149 50.30 20.42 -21.74
N SER A 150 50.69 21.43 -20.94
CA SER A 150 51.20 22.72 -21.47
C SER A 150 52.55 23.17 -20.89
N GLY A 151 53.47 22.24 -20.61
CA GLY A 151 54.82 22.58 -20.14
C GLY A 151 55.90 21.71 -20.80
N GLY A 152 56.49 22.22 -21.89
CA GLY A 152 57.64 21.62 -22.56
C GLY A 152 57.95 22.42 -23.83
N ALA A 153 58.59 23.58 -23.68
CA ALA A 153 60.05 23.75 -23.88
C ALA A 153 60.36 24.15 -25.32
N GLY A 154 60.50 25.46 -25.53
CA GLY A 154 61.14 26.02 -26.69
C GLY A 154 62.65 26.04 -26.55
N GLY A 155 63.32 26.17 -27.70
CA GLY A 155 64.63 26.80 -27.84
C GLY A 155 65.81 25.84 -27.86
N ASP A 156 66.25 25.48 -29.07
CA ASP A 156 67.64 25.68 -29.49
C ASP A 156 67.76 25.54 -31.02
N GLY A 157 68.42 26.52 -31.65
CA GLY A 157 68.80 26.50 -33.08
C GLY A 157 68.29 27.68 -33.90
#